data_AF-A0A0K9XZN8-F1
#
_entry.id   AF-A0A0K9XZN8-F1
#
_cell.length_a   1.000
_cell.length_b   1.000
_cell.length_c   1.000
_cell.angle_alpha   90.00
_cell.angle_beta   90.00
_cell.angle_gamma   90.00
#
_symmetry.space_group_name_H-M   'P 1'
#
loop_
_entity.id
_entity.type
_entity.pdbx_description
1 polymer ?
#
loop_
_entity_poly.entity_id
_entity_poly.type
_entity_poly.pdbx_seq_one_letter_code
_entity_poly.pdbx_strand_id
1 'polypeptide(L)'
;MKKIVLITFLILFIDQASKIYIKTHFSLGESVSVLPFFKLTFVENPGMAYGLHFGGLLGKYLLVILRLFLIGGMIYLFKKWLKEGASNYLIIPMSIIFAGAIGNILDGMFYGLIFDSGTVFDESIGRWIDYGGVSKITSFGDGYSNFMKGCVVDMLHFPLVDWTVPESWPIIGGKHIEFFKYIFNVADSAITIGAALLLIFRKKAFPNGLEF
;
A
#
# COMPACT_ATOMS: atom_id res chain seq x y z
N MET A 1 6.49 -18.99 -15.10
CA MET A 1 5.10 -18.73 -14.68
C MET A 1 4.79 -19.24 -13.28
N LYS A 2 4.96 -20.53 -12.95
CA LYS A 2 4.62 -21.09 -11.62
C LYS A 2 5.11 -20.27 -10.41
N LYS A 3 6.40 -19.90 -10.39
CA LYS A 3 6.99 -19.05 -9.33
C LYS A 3 6.34 -17.67 -9.19
N ILE A 4 6.02 -17.02 -10.31
CA ILE A 4 5.39 -15.68 -10.32
C ILE A 4 4.02 -15.77 -9.67
N VAL A 5 3.22 -16.76 -10.10
CA VAL A 5 1.88 -17.02 -9.56
C VAL A 5 1.94 -17.34 -8.08
N LEU A 6 2.86 -18.22 -7.66
CA LEU A 6 3.01 -18.59 -6.25
C LEU A 6 3.39 -17.39 -5.37
N ILE A 7 4.41 -16.62 -5.76
CA ILE A 7 4.84 -15.42 -5.03
C ILE A 7 3.68 -14.41 -4.95
N THR A 8 3.01 -14.18 -6.08
CA THR A 8 1.88 -13.24 -6.16
C THR A 8 0.75 -13.68 -5.24
N PHE A 9 0.37 -14.95 -5.29
CA PHE A 9 -0.70 -15.50 -4.46
C PHE A 9 -0.38 -15.38 -2.96
N LEU A 10 0.83 -15.76 -2.53
CA LEU A 10 1.20 -15.71 -1.12
C LEU A 10 1.19 -14.29 -0.56
N ILE A 11 1.77 -13.33 -1.30
CA ILE A 11 1.78 -11.93 -0.86
C ILE A 11 0.36 -11.36 -0.83
N LEU A 12 -0.44 -11.61 -1.87
CA LEU A 12 -1.83 -11.16 -1.90
C LEU A 12 -2.68 -11.76 -0.78
N PHE A 13 -2.47 -13.04 -0.48
CA PHE A 13 -3.17 -13.70 0.61
C PHE A 13 -2.86 -13.02 1.95
N ILE A 14 -1.57 -12.78 2.25
CA ILE A 14 -1.16 -12.11 3.49
C ILE A 14 -1.67 -10.66 3.53
N ASP A 15 -1.53 -9.93 2.42
CA ASP A 15 -1.99 -8.54 2.30
C ASP A 15 -3.50 -8.43 2.54
N GLN A 16 -4.31 -9.13 1.76
CA GLN A 16 -5.77 -9.03 1.86
C GLN A 16 -6.30 -9.60 3.19
N ALA A 17 -5.73 -10.69 3.70
CA ALA A 17 -6.11 -11.22 5.01
C ALA A 17 -5.82 -10.20 6.12
N SER A 18 -4.64 -9.57 6.10
CA SER A 18 -4.28 -8.56 7.10
C SER A 18 -5.16 -7.32 7.02
N LYS A 19 -5.48 -6.84 5.81
CA LYS A 19 -6.33 -5.65 5.60
C LYS A 19 -7.78 -5.90 6.01
N ILE A 20 -8.35 -7.04 5.63
CA ILE A 20 -9.69 -7.44 6.04
C ILE A 20 -9.75 -7.58 7.56
N TYR A 21 -8.74 -8.19 8.19
CA TYR A 21 -8.67 -8.31 9.64
C TYR A 21 -8.68 -6.93 10.32
N ILE A 22 -7.79 -6.02 9.92
CA ILE A 22 -7.71 -4.68 10.48
C ILE A 22 -9.05 -3.94 10.32
N LYS A 23 -9.62 -3.93 9.11
CA LYS A 23 -10.87 -3.19 8.82
C LYS A 23 -12.09 -3.75 9.58
N THR A 24 -12.05 -5.01 10.00
CA THR A 24 -13.16 -5.66 10.73
C THR A 24 -12.97 -5.78 12.23
N HIS A 25 -11.81 -5.35 12.76
CA HIS A 25 -11.50 -5.47 14.19
C HIS A 25 -11.03 -4.16 14.82
N PHE A 26 -10.61 -3.17 14.03
CA PHE A 26 -10.10 -1.89 14.51
C PHE A 26 -11.05 -0.76 14.14
N SER A 27 -11.19 0.22 15.03
CA SER A 27 -11.77 1.52 14.69
C SER A 27 -10.76 2.35 13.92
N LEU A 28 -11.22 3.22 13.01
CA LEU A 28 -10.32 4.09 12.26
C LEU A 28 -9.49 4.97 13.22
N GLY A 29 -8.17 5.01 13.03
CA GLY A 29 -7.23 5.70 13.92
C GLY A 29 -6.83 4.93 15.18
N GLU A 30 -7.45 3.77 15.45
CA GLU A 30 -7.07 2.91 16.57
C GLU A 30 -5.63 2.42 16.41
N SER A 31 -4.87 2.44 17.51
CA SER A 31 -3.48 1.97 17.54
C SER A 31 -3.21 1.05 18.71
N VAL A 32 -2.74 -0.16 18.41
CA VAL A 32 -2.35 -1.17 19.38
C VAL A 32 -0.85 -1.43 19.30
N SER A 33 -0.17 -1.38 20.44
CA SER A 33 1.26 -1.70 20.53
C SER A 33 1.47 -3.21 20.48
N VAL A 34 2.28 -3.70 19.54
CA VAL A 34 2.65 -5.12 19.43
C VAL A 34 4.04 -5.35 20.03
N LEU A 35 4.99 -4.46 19.73
CA LEU A 35 6.33 -4.39 20.31
C LEU A 35 6.65 -2.92 20.64
N PRO A 36 7.67 -2.63 21.47
CA PRO A 36 8.04 -1.25 21.80
C PRO A 36 8.28 -0.34 20.57
N PHE A 37 8.74 -0.92 19.46
CA PHE A 37 9.04 -0.22 18.21
C PHE A 37 8.04 -0.50 17.07
N PHE A 38 6.97 -1.27 17.32
CA PHE A 38 6.02 -1.69 16.30
C PHE A 38 4.58 -1.66 16.83
N LYS A 39 3.73 -0.91 16.12
CA LYS A 39 2.32 -0.76 16.39
C LYS A 39 1.50 -1.21 15.17
N LEU A 40 0.33 -1.74 15.43
CA LEU A 40 -0.74 -1.82 14.43
C LEU A 40 -1.58 -0.56 14.58
N THR A 41 -1.63 0.28 13.54
CA THR A 41 -2.40 1.53 13.53
C THR A 41 -3.30 1.55 12.30
N PHE A 42 -4.62 1.51 12.48
CA PHE A 42 -5.53 1.47 11.35
C PHE A 42 -5.69 2.85 10.70
N VAL A 43 -5.29 2.96 9.44
CA VAL A 43 -5.52 4.14 8.58
C VAL A 43 -6.12 3.72 7.25
N GLU A 44 -7.04 4.51 6.74
CA GLU A 44 -7.52 4.40 5.37
C GLU A 44 -6.91 5.48 4.50
N ASN A 45 -6.22 5.05 3.46
CA ASN A 45 -5.54 5.93 2.53
C ASN A 45 -6.32 6.02 1.21
N PRO A 46 -7.01 7.15 0.94
CA PRO A 46 -7.71 7.32 -0.33
C PRO A 46 -6.78 7.49 -1.54
N GLY A 47 -5.47 7.56 -1.36
CA GLY A 47 -4.50 7.94 -2.41
C GLY A 47 -3.77 9.23 -2.06
N MET A 48 -3.61 9.51 -0.78
CA MET A 48 -2.79 10.59 -0.24
C MET A 48 -1.39 10.07 0.04
N ALA A 49 -0.38 10.84 -0.35
CA ALA A 49 1.01 10.56 0.01
C ALA A 49 1.59 11.83 0.62
N TYR A 50 2.22 11.71 1.80
CA TYR A 50 2.91 12.83 2.47
C TYR A 50 2.03 14.07 2.72
N GLY A 51 0.72 13.90 2.91
CA GLY A 51 -0.23 15.00 3.12
C GLY A 51 -0.66 15.73 1.83
N LEU A 52 -0.20 15.29 0.66
CA LEU A 52 -0.68 15.79 -0.63
C LEU A 52 -1.95 15.02 -1.03
N HIS A 53 -3.04 15.77 -1.25
CA HIS A 53 -4.28 15.24 -1.79
C HIS A 53 -4.20 15.23 -3.32
N PHE A 54 -4.23 14.04 -3.92
CA PHE A 54 -4.38 13.91 -5.37
C PHE A 54 -5.85 14.18 -5.75
N GLY A 55 -6.18 15.44 -6.00
CA GLY A 55 -7.35 15.86 -6.80
C GLY A 55 -8.72 15.26 -6.43
N GLY A 56 -8.98 14.96 -5.16
CA GLY A 56 -10.25 14.39 -4.69
C GLY A 56 -10.63 13.08 -5.40
N LEU A 57 -11.88 12.97 -5.84
CA LEU A 57 -12.39 11.77 -6.51
C LEU A 57 -11.77 11.55 -7.91
N LEU A 58 -11.46 12.62 -8.65
CA LEU A 58 -10.81 12.51 -9.96
C LEU A 58 -9.41 11.90 -9.82
N GLY A 59 -8.62 12.40 -8.86
CA GLY A 59 -7.29 11.86 -8.62
C GLY A 59 -7.34 10.41 -8.11
N LYS A 60 -8.37 10.05 -7.33
CA LYS A 60 -8.62 8.64 -6.97
C LYS A 60 -8.76 7.76 -8.21
N TYR A 61 -9.62 8.12 -9.16
CA TYR A 61 -9.79 7.34 -10.38
C TYR A 61 -8.52 7.27 -11.22
N LEU A 62 -7.82 8.39 -11.38
CA LEU A 62 -6.54 8.44 -12.11
C LEU A 62 -5.50 7.50 -11.49
N LEU A 63 -5.39 7.46 -10.16
CA LEU A 63 -4.48 6.56 -9.46
C LEU A 63 -4.83 5.09 -9.72
N VAL A 64 -6.10 4.70 -9.67
CA VAL A 64 -6.51 3.31 -9.93
C VAL A 64 -6.26 2.94 -11.40
N ILE A 65 -6.61 3.81 -12.35
CA ILE A 65 -6.38 3.60 -13.79
C ILE A 65 -4.90 3.47 -14.10
N LEU A 66 -4.07 4.36 -13.54
CA LEU A 66 -2.61 4.31 -13.71
C LEU A 66 -2.06 2.98 -13.18
N ARG A 67 -2.46 2.56 -11.98
CA ARG A 67 -2.01 1.28 -11.42
C ARG A 67 -2.43 0.11 -12.30
N LEU A 68 -3.66 0.11 -12.83
CA LEU A 68 -4.14 -0.93 -13.76
C LEU A 68 -3.29 -0.99 -15.03
N PHE A 69 -2.97 0.18 -15.60
CA PHE A 69 -2.09 0.27 -16.76
C PHE A 69 -0.70 -0.30 -16.47
N LEU A 70 -0.10 0.06 -15.32
CA LEU A 70 1.20 -0.45 -14.90
C LEU A 70 1.19 -1.98 -14.72
N ILE A 71 0.15 -2.54 -14.11
CA ILE A 71 -0.02 -4.00 -13.98
C ILE A 71 -0.13 -4.66 -15.35
N GLY A 72 -0.91 -4.09 -16.28
CA GLY A 72 -0.98 -4.56 -17.66
C GLY A 72 0.39 -4.58 -18.34
N GLY A 73 1.16 -3.51 -18.17
CA GLY A 73 2.55 -3.42 -18.64
C GLY A 73 3.45 -4.50 -18.02
N MET A 74 3.34 -4.75 -16.72
CA MET A 74 4.11 -5.80 -16.02
C MET A 74 3.76 -7.20 -16.53
N ILE A 75 2.49 -7.49 -16.82
CA ILE A 75 2.07 -8.77 -17.42
C ILE A 75 2.73 -8.97 -18.79
N TYR A 76 2.75 -7.92 -19.62
CA TYR A 76 3.45 -7.95 -20.91
C TYR A 76 4.96 -8.19 -20.73
N LEU A 77 5.60 -7.46 -19.81
CA LEU A 77 7.03 -7.61 -19.52
C LEU A 77 7.37 -9.00 -19.00
N PHE A 78 6.55 -9.60 -18.13
CA PHE A 78 6.77 -10.97 -17.69
C PHE A 78 6.71 -11.97 -18.85
N LYS A 79 5.78 -11.79 -19.80
CA LYS A 79 5.72 -12.66 -20.99
C LYS A 79 6.99 -12.52 -21.84
N LYS A 80 7.48 -11.29 -22.02
CA LYS A 80 8.73 -11.00 -22.73
C LYS A 80 9.93 -11.65 -22.02
N TRP A 81 10.15 -11.32 -20.75
CA TRP A 81 11.29 -11.79 -19.96
C TRP A 81 11.33 -13.30 -19.76
N LEU A 82 10.17 -13.96 -19.63
CA LEU A 82 10.12 -15.42 -19.56
C LEU A 82 10.53 -16.08 -20.88
N LYS A 83 10.20 -15.48 -22.03
CA LYS A 83 10.65 -15.98 -23.35
C LYS A 83 12.15 -15.76 -23.56
N GLU A 84 12.67 -14.63 -23.09
CA GLU A 84 14.09 -14.27 -23.19
C GLU A 84 14.98 -14.99 -22.16
N GLY A 85 14.41 -15.84 -21.30
CA GLY A 85 15.18 -16.59 -20.30
C GLY A 85 15.75 -15.70 -19.20
N ALA A 86 15.08 -14.60 -18.86
CA ALA A 86 15.55 -13.64 -17.87
C ALA A 86 15.83 -14.27 -16.50
N SER A 87 16.83 -13.72 -15.80
CA SER A 87 17.32 -14.27 -14.55
C SER A 87 16.28 -14.21 -13.42
N ASN A 88 16.41 -15.13 -12.46
CA ASN A 88 15.58 -15.09 -11.24
C ASN A 88 15.78 -13.80 -10.43
N TYR A 89 16.95 -13.16 -10.56
CA TYR A 89 17.26 -11.88 -9.92
C TYR A 89 16.44 -10.72 -10.50
N LEU A 90 15.85 -10.87 -11.70
CA LEU A 90 14.84 -9.95 -12.24
C LEU A 90 13.42 -10.44 -11.94
N ILE A 91 13.11 -11.70 -12.26
CA ILE A 91 11.74 -12.20 -12.21
C ILE A 91 11.17 -12.24 -10.79
N ILE A 92 11.96 -12.66 -9.79
CA ILE A 92 11.45 -12.79 -8.42
C ILE A 92 11.13 -11.41 -7.84
N PRO A 93 12.05 -10.43 -7.80
CA PRO A 93 11.73 -9.10 -7.28
C PRO A 93 10.58 -8.41 -8.01
N MET A 94 10.54 -8.52 -9.35
CA MET A 94 9.42 -7.98 -10.14
C MET A 94 8.09 -8.65 -9.77
N SER A 95 8.08 -9.95 -9.45
CA SER A 95 6.87 -10.66 -8.99
C SER A 95 6.39 -10.16 -7.62
N ILE A 96 7.32 -9.81 -6.74
CA ILE A 96 7.00 -9.23 -5.42
C ILE A 96 6.38 -7.84 -5.60
N ILE A 97 6.98 -6.98 -6.43
CA ILE A 97 6.42 -5.65 -6.78
C ILE A 97 5.03 -5.79 -7.39
N PHE A 98 4.87 -6.75 -8.31
CA PHE A 98 3.61 -7.02 -8.99
C PHE A 98 2.50 -7.40 -8.01
N ALA A 99 2.82 -8.25 -7.04
CA ALA A 99 1.89 -8.67 -6.01
C ALA A 99 1.43 -7.50 -5.13
N GLY A 100 2.36 -6.64 -4.69
CA GLY A 100 2.00 -5.44 -3.93
C GLY A 100 1.15 -4.46 -4.74
N ALA A 101 1.47 -4.26 -6.02
CA ALA A 101 0.67 -3.44 -6.91
C ALA A 101 -0.76 -3.97 -7.05
N ILE A 102 -0.95 -5.28 -7.21
CA ILE A 102 -2.30 -5.89 -7.24
C ILE A 102 -3.02 -5.66 -5.91
N GLY A 103 -2.36 -5.90 -4.77
CA GLY A 103 -3.00 -5.78 -3.44
C GLY A 103 -3.63 -4.41 -3.23
N ASN A 104 -2.87 -3.34 -3.46
CA ASN A 104 -3.37 -1.97 -3.33
C ASN A 104 -4.40 -1.57 -4.41
N ILE A 105 -4.45 -2.26 -5.55
CA ILE A 105 -5.53 -2.07 -6.53
C ILE A 105 -6.82 -2.72 -6.04
N LEU A 106 -6.77 -3.92 -5.46
CA LEU A 106 -7.96 -4.62 -4.99
C LEU A 106 -8.73 -3.78 -3.97
N ASP A 107 -8.01 -3.16 -3.03
CA ASP A 107 -8.62 -2.23 -2.07
C ASP A 107 -9.32 -1.07 -2.79
N GLY A 108 -8.58 -0.40 -3.69
CA GLY A 108 -9.06 0.75 -4.44
C GLY A 108 -10.31 0.45 -5.26
N MET A 109 -10.35 -0.72 -5.90
CA MET A 109 -11.45 -1.13 -6.78
C MET A 109 -12.65 -1.66 -6.01
N PHE A 110 -12.44 -2.44 -4.95
CA PHE A 110 -13.50 -3.29 -4.39
C PHE A 110 -13.88 -2.99 -2.95
N TYR A 111 -13.04 -2.33 -2.13
CA TYR A 111 -13.39 -2.17 -0.71
C TYR A 111 -14.61 -1.28 -0.48
N GLY A 112 -14.87 -0.34 -1.39
CA GLY A 112 -16.13 0.42 -1.39
C GLY A 112 -17.38 -0.45 -1.56
N LEU A 113 -17.26 -1.63 -2.19
CA LEU A 113 -18.37 -2.49 -2.55
C LEU A 113 -18.66 -3.61 -1.53
N ILE A 114 -17.74 -3.89 -0.61
CA ILE A 114 -17.79 -5.11 0.24
C ILE A 114 -17.78 -4.83 1.75
N PHE A 115 -17.64 -3.57 2.14
CA PHE A 115 -17.62 -3.15 3.54
C PHE A 115 -18.74 -2.15 3.81
N ASP A 116 -19.40 -2.23 4.96
CA ASP A 116 -20.53 -1.36 5.32
C ASP A 116 -20.15 0.10 5.59
N SER A 117 -18.88 0.36 5.90
CA SER A 117 -18.38 1.68 6.31
C SER A 117 -16.92 1.86 5.89
N GLY A 118 -16.56 3.10 5.62
CA GLY A 118 -15.26 3.47 5.07
C GLY A 118 -15.19 4.96 4.80
N THR A 119 -13.97 5.44 4.60
CA THR A 119 -13.67 6.83 4.28
C THR A 119 -14.20 7.17 2.90
N VAL A 120 -14.98 8.25 2.78
CA VAL A 120 -15.64 8.67 1.53
C VAL A 120 -15.27 10.10 1.16
N PHE A 121 -15.24 10.39 -0.13
CA PHE A 121 -15.06 11.77 -0.59
C PHE A 121 -16.42 12.48 -0.66
N ASP A 122 -16.53 13.61 0.05
CA ASP A 122 -17.71 14.48 -0.01
C ASP A 122 -17.43 15.62 -1.00
N GLU A 123 -18.15 15.61 -2.12
CA GLU A 123 -18.01 16.59 -3.20
C GLU A 123 -18.50 17.99 -2.80
N SER A 124 -19.43 18.10 -1.84
CA SER A 124 -20.00 19.39 -1.42
C SER A 124 -19.00 20.26 -0.66
N ILE A 125 -18.09 19.62 0.07
CA ILE A 125 -17.07 20.26 0.92
C ILE A 125 -15.64 19.96 0.45
N GLY A 126 -15.48 19.17 -0.61
CA GLY A 126 -14.20 18.93 -1.29
C GLY A 126 -13.17 18.19 -0.44
N ARG A 127 -13.59 17.35 0.51
CA ARG A 127 -12.67 16.62 1.42
C ARG A 127 -13.11 15.18 1.66
N TRP A 128 -12.16 14.37 2.10
CA TRP A 128 -12.42 13.01 2.57
C TRP A 128 -13.00 13.06 3.99
N ILE A 129 -14.00 12.24 4.23
CA ILE A 129 -14.74 12.13 5.49
C ILE A 129 -14.57 10.73 6.02
N ASP A 130 -14.03 10.67 7.23
CA ASP A 130 -13.80 9.48 8.01
C ASP A 130 -15.12 8.95 8.61
N TYR A 131 -15.08 7.72 9.09
CA TYR A 131 -16.21 7.05 9.74
C TYR A 131 -15.83 6.62 11.16
N GLY A 132 -16.85 6.39 11.99
CA GLY A 132 -16.68 5.89 13.34
C GLY A 132 -17.03 4.40 13.47
N GLY A 133 -16.42 3.74 14.45
CA GLY A 133 -16.67 2.33 14.75
C GLY A 133 -15.88 1.36 13.89
N VAL A 134 -16.29 0.09 13.94
CA VAL A 134 -15.63 -1.03 13.26
C VAL A 134 -16.49 -1.47 12.08
N SER A 135 -15.88 -1.59 10.89
CA SER A 135 -16.60 -1.98 9.68
C SER A 135 -16.89 -3.49 9.64
N LYS A 136 -17.94 -3.87 8.92
CA LYS A 136 -18.33 -5.26 8.68
C LYS A 136 -18.35 -5.55 7.19
N ILE A 137 -18.09 -6.82 6.84
CA ILE A 137 -18.22 -7.30 5.47
C ILE A 137 -19.71 -7.36 5.12
N THR A 138 -20.06 -6.86 3.94
CA THR A 138 -21.41 -6.90 3.38
C THR A 138 -21.46 -7.79 2.13
N SER A 139 -22.67 -8.04 1.64
CA SER A 139 -22.86 -8.61 0.31
C SER A 139 -22.20 -7.70 -0.74
N PHE A 140 -21.63 -8.30 -1.79
CA PHE A 140 -20.98 -7.55 -2.84
C PHE A 140 -21.96 -6.56 -3.52
N GLY A 141 -21.63 -5.27 -3.49
CA GLY A 141 -22.46 -4.19 -4.02
C GLY A 141 -23.21 -3.41 -2.95
N ASP A 142 -23.39 -3.98 -1.75
CA ASP A 142 -24.05 -3.35 -0.61
C ASP A 142 -23.04 -2.66 0.33
N GLY A 143 -21.87 -2.28 -0.20
CA GLY A 143 -20.86 -1.57 0.56
C GLY A 143 -21.14 -0.08 0.72
N TYR A 144 -20.25 0.62 1.43
CA TYR A 144 -20.35 2.04 1.74
C TYR A 144 -20.18 2.96 0.53
N SER A 145 -19.68 2.43 -0.59
CA SER A 145 -19.39 3.20 -1.80
C SER A 145 -19.46 2.35 -3.07
N ASN A 146 -18.92 2.89 -4.16
CA ASN A 146 -18.94 2.26 -5.48
C ASN A 146 -17.57 1.73 -5.89
N PHE A 147 -17.54 1.04 -7.03
CA PHE A 147 -16.33 0.57 -7.68
C PHE A 147 -15.30 1.70 -7.86
N MET A 148 -14.02 1.40 -7.62
CA MET A 148 -12.88 2.35 -7.70
C MET A 148 -12.88 3.48 -6.67
N LYS A 149 -13.78 3.47 -5.68
CA LYS A 149 -13.84 4.46 -4.59
C LYS A 149 -13.34 3.93 -3.24
N GLY A 150 -12.88 2.68 -3.17
CA GLY A 150 -12.36 2.08 -1.94
C GLY A 150 -11.06 2.72 -1.48
N CYS A 151 -10.80 2.79 -0.18
CA CYS A 151 -9.53 3.27 0.38
C CYS A 151 -8.55 2.12 0.61
N VAL A 152 -7.26 2.37 0.43
CA VAL A 152 -6.20 1.41 0.79
C VAL A 152 -6.14 1.30 2.30
N VAL A 153 -6.06 0.09 2.83
CA VAL A 153 -5.96 -0.12 4.28
C VAL A 153 -4.50 -0.23 4.67
N ASP A 154 -4.05 0.69 5.51
CA ASP A 154 -2.70 0.74 6.07
C ASP A 154 -2.72 0.36 7.56
N MET A 155 -1.70 -0.37 8.02
CA MET A 155 -1.67 -0.89 9.39
C MET A 155 -0.31 -0.94 10.06
N LEU A 156 0.78 -1.08 9.30
CA LEU A 156 2.11 -1.31 9.84
C LEU A 156 2.74 0.03 10.20
N HIS A 157 2.96 0.26 11.50
CA HIS A 157 3.49 1.51 12.02
C HIS A 157 4.73 1.27 12.89
N PHE A 158 5.85 1.90 12.52
CA PHE A 158 7.13 1.78 13.22
C PHE A 158 7.61 3.16 13.70
N PRO A 159 7.11 3.66 14.84
CA PRO A 159 7.59 4.94 15.40
C PRO A 159 8.98 4.76 16.02
N LEU A 160 10.01 4.68 15.16
CA LEU A 160 11.38 4.31 15.54
C LEU A 160 12.10 5.41 16.33
N VAL A 161 11.83 6.68 16.02
CA VAL A 161 12.31 7.81 16.81
C VAL A 161 11.13 8.73 17.05
N ASP A 162 10.83 8.94 18.31
CA ASP A 162 9.86 9.90 18.80
C ASP A 162 10.53 10.56 20.03
N TRP A 163 11.09 11.74 19.82
CA TRP A 163 11.93 12.40 20.81
C TRP A 163 11.72 13.91 20.81
N THR A 164 11.45 14.46 21.98
CA THR A 164 11.50 15.91 22.21
C THR A 164 12.92 16.31 22.56
N VAL A 165 13.53 17.12 21.71
CA VAL A 165 14.88 17.62 21.89
C VAL A 165 14.94 18.53 23.13
N PRO A 166 15.88 18.32 24.06
CA PRO A 166 16.09 19.21 25.21
C PRO A 166 16.29 20.67 24.79
N GLU A 167 15.68 21.60 25.52
CA GLU A 167 15.77 23.04 25.22
C GLU A 167 17.21 23.57 25.19
N SER A 168 18.14 22.90 25.88
CA SER A 168 19.56 23.27 25.93
C SER A 168 20.30 23.12 24.61
N TRP A 169 19.70 22.52 23.57
CA TRP A 169 20.37 22.31 22.29
C TRP A 169 20.27 23.53 21.35
N PRO A 170 21.40 24.08 20.88
CA PRO A 170 21.44 25.44 20.31
C PRO A 170 20.76 25.61 18.94
N ILE A 171 20.34 24.54 18.26
CA ILE A 171 19.81 24.60 16.88
C ILE A 171 18.39 24.02 16.78
N ILE A 172 18.11 22.96 17.54
CA ILE A 172 16.87 22.18 17.46
C ILE A 172 16.23 21.96 18.84
N GLY A 173 16.73 22.65 19.88
CA GLY A 173 16.17 22.59 21.23
C GLY A 173 14.68 22.89 21.25
N GLY A 174 13.92 22.09 21.99
CA GLY A 174 12.46 22.18 22.09
C GLY A 174 11.69 21.63 20.88
N LYS A 175 12.37 21.15 19.82
CA LYS A 175 11.66 20.53 18.68
C LYS A 175 11.31 19.07 18.96
N HIS A 176 10.12 18.68 18.55
CA HIS A 176 9.71 17.29 18.47
C HIS A 176 10.26 16.67 17.18
N ILE A 177 11.05 15.60 17.29
CA ILE A 177 11.60 14.87 16.16
C ILE A 177 10.92 13.50 16.09
N GLU A 178 10.25 13.27 14.96
CA GLU A 178 9.69 11.97 14.60
C GLU A 178 10.43 11.42 13.37
N PHE A 179 11.02 10.25 13.49
CA PHE A 179 11.56 9.50 12.37
C PHE A 179 10.65 8.32 12.04
N PHE A 180 10.25 8.25 10.76
CA PHE A 180 9.46 7.15 10.18
C PHE A 180 8.02 7.02 10.72
N LYS A 181 7.29 8.15 10.75
CA LYS A 181 5.85 8.22 11.08
C LYS A 181 4.89 7.60 10.05
N TYR A 182 5.41 6.88 9.06
CA TYR A 182 4.60 6.37 7.96
C TYR A 182 3.92 5.07 8.38
N ILE A 183 2.64 4.97 8.03
CA ILE A 183 1.84 3.77 8.19
C ILE A 183 1.62 3.22 6.78
N PHE A 184 1.91 1.93 6.60
CA PHE A 184 1.87 1.26 5.31
C PHE A 184 1.33 -0.16 5.48
N ASN A 185 1.24 -0.91 4.40
CA ASN A 185 0.74 -2.28 4.43
C ASN A 185 1.72 -3.31 3.85
N VAL A 186 1.28 -4.55 3.78
CA VAL A 186 2.07 -5.67 3.25
C VAL A 186 2.37 -5.47 1.76
N ALA A 187 1.42 -4.97 0.98
CA ALA A 187 1.62 -4.61 -0.42
C ALA A 187 2.71 -3.54 -0.62
N ASP A 188 2.74 -2.47 0.18
CA ASP A 188 3.78 -1.44 0.11
C ASP A 188 5.16 -2.00 0.53
N SER A 189 5.16 -2.88 1.53
CA SER A 189 6.36 -3.61 1.95
C SER A 189 6.90 -4.46 0.81
N ALA A 190 6.02 -5.17 0.09
CA ALA A 190 6.38 -5.97 -1.07
C ALA A 190 6.99 -5.12 -2.19
N ILE A 191 6.38 -3.98 -2.53
CA ILE A 191 6.92 -3.05 -3.53
C ILE A 191 8.32 -2.57 -3.11
N THR A 192 8.48 -2.13 -1.86
CA THR A 192 9.76 -1.63 -1.34
C THR A 192 10.84 -2.71 -1.34
N ILE A 193 10.54 -3.92 -0.85
CA ILE A 193 11.47 -5.04 -0.80
C ILE A 193 11.85 -5.49 -2.21
N GLY A 194 10.88 -5.60 -3.12
CA GLY A 194 11.14 -5.96 -4.50
C GLY A 194 12.04 -4.93 -5.20
N ALA A 195 11.78 -3.64 -4.99
CA ALA A 195 12.65 -2.57 -5.50
C ALA A 195 14.07 -2.65 -4.93
N ALA A 196 14.21 -2.85 -3.61
CA ALA A 196 15.50 -3.00 -2.95
C ALA A 196 16.28 -4.21 -3.50
N LEU A 197 15.61 -5.35 -3.70
CA LEU A 197 16.24 -6.54 -4.27
C LEU A 197 16.73 -6.30 -5.71
N LEU A 198 15.97 -5.57 -6.54
CA LEU A 198 16.44 -5.19 -7.88
C LEU A 198 17.67 -4.29 -7.82
N LEU A 199 17.72 -3.34 -6.88
CA LEU A 199 18.87 -2.45 -6.71
C LEU A 199 20.12 -3.21 -6.24
N ILE A 200 19.97 -4.07 -5.23
CA ILE A 200 21.06 -4.89 -4.67
C ILE A 200 21.60 -5.86 -5.73
N PHE A 201 20.71 -6.54 -6.45
CA PHE A 201 21.09 -7.54 -7.46
C PHE A 201 21.13 -6.99 -8.89
N ARG A 202 21.24 -5.66 -9.07
CA ARG A 202 21.12 -5.01 -10.39
C ARG A 202 21.99 -5.64 -11.47
N LYS A 203 23.26 -5.97 -11.14
CA LYS A 203 24.23 -6.55 -12.09
C LYS A 203 23.83 -7.96 -12.54
N LYS A 204 23.09 -8.70 -11.69
CA LYS A 204 22.59 -10.05 -12.00
C LYS A 204 21.19 -10.02 -12.64
N ALA A 205 20.39 -9.02 -12.30
CA ALA A 205 19.09 -8.77 -12.91
C ALA A 205 19.26 -8.29 -14.36
N PHE A 206 20.26 -7.43 -14.61
CA PHE A 206 20.56 -6.81 -15.89
C PHE A 206 22.04 -6.98 -16.25
N PRO A 207 22.47 -8.19 -16.67
CA PRO A 207 23.87 -8.48 -16.96
C PRO A 207 24.45 -7.66 -18.12
N ASN A 208 23.59 -7.25 -19.06
CA ASN A 208 23.97 -6.43 -20.22
C ASN A 208 23.65 -4.94 -20.01
N GLY A 209 23.39 -4.51 -18.76
CA GLY A 209 22.94 -3.14 -18.47
C GLY A 209 21.47 -2.89 -18.80
N LEU A 210 21.07 -1.61 -18.74
CA LEU A 210 19.72 -1.12 -19.08
C LEU A 210 19.69 -0.65 -20.54
N GLU A 211 20.22 -1.43 -21.47
CA GLU A 211 20.06 -1.15 -22.89
C GLU A 211 18.66 -1.64 -23.30
N PHE A 212 17.73 -0.69 -23.42
CA PHE A 212 16.34 -0.92 -23.82
C PHE A 212 16.17 -0.75 -25.33
#